data_AF-A0A847LKU6-F1
#
_entry.id   AF-A0A847LKU6-F1
#
_cell.length_a   1.000
_cell.length_b   1.000
_cell.length_c   1.000
_cell.angle_alpha   90.00
_cell.angle_beta   90.00
_cell.angle_gamma   90.00
#
_symmetry.space_group_name_H-M   'P 1'
#
loop_
_entity.id
_entity.type
_entity.pdbx_description
1 polymer ?
#
loop_
_entity_poly.entity_id
_entity_poly.type
_entity_poly.pdbx_seq_one_letter_code
_entity_poly.pdbx_strand_id
1 'polypeptide(L)'
;MFAVPRPDHFTNHLHCCECAEHDETLRQADLETIGLKELGNAGGDPLCFCSDEGKRYLMPALIRLCLETMDGEFYLAQFLFHLMADGGGNSLFKSCSVAQREFLARVLGFVVLTWPAELEQSGCLEDLWQAMAIWGKA
;
A
#
# COMPACT_ATOMS: atom_id res chain seq x y z
N MET A 1 3.46 15.21 -4.98
CA MET A 1 4.22 13.97 -5.29
C MET A 1 3.35 12.72 -5.36
N PHE A 2 2.18 12.64 -4.73
CA PHE A 2 1.10 11.70 -5.11
C PHE A 2 -0.22 12.48 -5.31
N ALA A 3 -0.16 13.62 -5.99
CA ALA A 3 -1.33 14.46 -6.27
C ALA A 3 -2.07 13.91 -7.51
N VAL A 4 -2.52 12.67 -7.41
CA VAL A 4 -3.32 12.01 -8.44
C VAL A 4 -4.79 12.34 -8.18
N PRO A 5 -5.61 12.62 -9.21
CA PRO A 5 -7.05 12.77 -9.03
C PRO A 5 -7.65 11.56 -8.30
N ARG A 6 -8.69 11.80 -7.50
CA ARG A 6 -9.46 10.72 -6.89
C ARG A 6 -10.22 9.99 -8.02
N PRO A 7 -10.10 8.66 -8.15
CA PRO A 7 -10.89 7.93 -9.13
C PRO A 7 -12.35 7.85 -8.69
N ASP A 8 -13.27 7.80 -9.66
CA ASP A 8 -14.70 7.61 -9.38
C ASP A 8 -14.96 6.22 -8.77
N HIS A 9 -14.18 5.22 -9.16
CA HIS A 9 -14.22 3.86 -8.64
C HIS A 9 -12.80 3.33 -8.43
N PHE A 10 -12.58 2.69 -7.29
CA PHE A 10 -11.31 2.08 -6.92
C PHE A 10 -11.20 0.67 -7.47
N THR A 11 -12.30 -0.07 -7.64
CA THR A 11 -12.31 -1.44 -8.17
C THR A 11 -13.15 -1.55 -9.45
N ASN A 12 -13.15 -2.73 -10.07
CA ASN A 12 -14.19 -3.08 -11.05
C ASN A 12 -15.50 -3.47 -10.33
N HIS A 13 -16.23 -2.48 -9.84
CA HIS A 13 -17.46 -2.66 -9.05
C HIS A 13 -18.59 -3.41 -9.79
N LEU A 14 -18.50 -3.59 -11.11
CA LEU A 14 -19.48 -4.35 -11.90
C LEU A 14 -19.12 -5.83 -12.06
N HIS A 15 -17.96 -6.26 -11.56
CA HIS A 15 -17.48 -7.64 -11.70
C HIS A 15 -18.24 -8.63 -10.82
N CYS A 16 -18.35 -8.35 -9.51
CA CYS A 16 -19.06 -9.17 -8.53
C CYS A 16 -19.42 -8.32 -7.30
N CYS A 17 -20.22 -8.88 -6.37
CA CYS A 17 -20.64 -8.17 -5.15
C CYS A 17 -19.46 -7.79 -4.25
N GLU A 18 -18.45 -8.65 -4.11
CA GLU A 18 -17.25 -8.37 -3.31
C GLU A 18 -16.47 -7.15 -3.85
N CYS A 19 -16.28 -7.07 -5.18
CA CYS A 19 -15.66 -5.89 -5.78
C CYS A 19 -16.49 -4.62 -5.54
N ALA A 20 -17.82 -4.70 -5.60
CA ALA A 20 -18.70 -3.58 -5.32
C ALA A 20 -18.64 -3.12 -3.84
N GLU A 21 -18.59 -4.07 -2.90
CA GLU A 21 -18.46 -3.79 -1.47
C GLU A 21 -17.11 -3.14 -1.12
N HIS A 22 -16.02 -3.64 -1.70
CA HIS A 22 -14.70 -3.04 -1.56
C HIS A 22 -14.61 -1.65 -2.21
N ASP A 23 -15.25 -1.46 -3.36
CA ASP A 23 -15.33 -0.15 -4.00
C ASP A 23 -16.03 0.88 -3.12
N GLU A 24 -17.19 0.52 -2.56
CA GLU A 24 -17.95 1.39 -1.66
C GLU A 24 -17.13 1.74 -0.41
N THR A 25 -16.45 0.75 0.17
CA THR A 25 -15.56 0.96 1.33
C THR A 25 -14.48 2.00 1.01
N LEU A 26 -13.78 1.86 -0.12
CA LEU A 26 -12.73 2.79 -0.53
C LEU A 26 -13.27 4.17 -0.97
N ARG A 27 -14.50 4.23 -1.48
CA ARG A 27 -15.18 5.48 -1.84
C ARG A 27 -15.70 6.26 -0.63
N GLN A 28 -15.98 5.60 0.49
CA GLN A 28 -16.42 6.28 1.70
C GLN A 28 -15.25 6.87 2.50
N ALA A 29 -14.03 6.38 2.30
CA ALA A 29 -12.85 6.87 2.98
C ALA A 29 -12.13 7.99 2.20
N ASP A 30 -11.44 8.87 2.91
CA ASP A 30 -10.50 9.83 2.34
C ASP A 30 -9.06 9.58 2.85
N LEU A 31 -8.11 10.39 2.40
CA LEU A 31 -6.69 10.20 2.74
C LEU A 31 -6.38 10.39 4.23
N GLU A 32 -7.23 11.13 4.94
CA GLU A 32 -7.04 11.41 6.37
C GLU A 32 -7.77 10.40 7.25
N THR A 33 -8.86 9.81 6.75
CA THR A 33 -9.76 8.96 7.53
C THR A 33 -9.58 7.47 7.30
N ILE A 34 -9.05 7.04 6.15
CA ILE A 34 -8.82 5.61 5.91
C ILE A 34 -7.84 5.03 6.94
N GLY A 35 -8.23 3.93 7.58
CA GLY A 35 -7.43 3.23 8.58
C GLY A 35 -7.62 1.71 8.54
N LEU A 36 -7.15 1.04 9.60
CA LEU A 36 -7.17 -0.42 9.70
C LEU A 36 -8.58 -1.01 9.71
N LYS A 37 -9.57 -0.24 10.20
CA LYS A 37 -10.95 -0.70 10.24
C LYS A 37 -11.53 -0.88 8.83
N GLU A 38 -11.24 0.07 7.94
CA GLU A 38 -11.71 0.03 6.55
C GLU A 38 -10.89 -0.95 5.71
N LEU A 39 -9.58 -1.05 5.97
CA LEU A 39 -8.66 -1.95 5.25
C LEU A 39 -8.71 -3.40 5.76
N GLY A 40 -9.30 -3.62 6.93
CA GLY A 40 -9.48 -4.92 7.53
C GLY A 40 -8.15 -5.66 7.76
N ASN A 41 -8.20 -6.97 7.54
CA ASN A 41 -7.02 -7.83 7.57
C ASN A 41 -6.69 -8.31 6.14
N ALA A 42 -5.54 -8.97 5.98
CA ALA A 42 -5.07 -9.47 4.69
C ALA A 42 -6.08 -10.35 3.93
N GLY A 43 -7.01 -11.04 4.62
CA GLY A 43 -8.03 -11.88 4.00
C GLY A 43 -9.24 -11.13 3.44
N GLY A 44 -9.44 -9.86 3.83
CA GLY A 44 -10.54 -9.01 3.40
C GLY A 44 -10.10 -7.64 2.90
N ASP A 45 -8.82 -7.50 2.53
CA ASP A 45 -8.23 -6.22 2.16
C ASP A 45 -8.81 -5.70 0.82
N PRO A 46 -9.53 -4.57 0.83
CA PRO A 46 -10.12 -4.01 -0.39
C PRO A 46 -9.06 -3.59 -1.43
N LEU A 47 -7.79 -3.39 -1.02
CA LEU A 47 -6.70 -3.08 -1.93
C LEU A 47 -6.34 -4.25 -2.85
N CYS A 48 -6.71 -5.48 -2.53
CA CYS A 48 -6.48 -6.65 -3.41
C CYS A 48 -7.17 -6.50 -4.76
N PHE A 49 -8.34 -5.83 -4.81
CA PHE A 49 -9.09 -5.58 -6.04
C PHE A 49 -9.02 -4.13 -6.51
N CYS A 50 -8.24 -3.29 -5.81
CA CYS A 50 -8.07 -1.89 -6.13
C CYS A 50 -7.17 -1.72 -7.36
N SER A 51 -7.59 -0.84 -8.26
CA SER A 51 -6.82 -0.41 -9.43
C SER A 51 -5.51 0.28 -9.02
N ASP A 52 -4.54 0.26 -9.92
CA ASP A 52 -3.27 0.97 -9.71
C ASP A 52 -3.47 2.49 -9.51
N GLU A 53 -4.48 3.08 -10.15
CA GLU A 53 -4.85 4.48 -9.94
C GLU A 53 -5.36 4.72 -8.51
N GLY A 54 -6.27 3.87 -8.03
CA GLY A 54 -6.75 3.91 -6.66
C GLY A 54 -5.64 3.74 -5.62
N LYS A 55 -4.74 2.76 -5.83
CA LYS A 55 -3.57 2.55 -4.96
C LYS A 55 -2.63 3.77 -4.95
N ARG A 56 -2.39 4.41 -6.10
CA ARG A 56 -1.59 5.64 -6.17
C ARG A 56 -2.27 6.81 -5.46
N TYR A 57 -3.59 6.96 -5.58
CA TYR A 57 -4.35 7.96 -4.84
C TYR A 57 -4.23 7.76 -3.33
N LEU A 58 -4.43 6.52 -2.84
CA LEU A 58 -4.39 6.18 -1.42
C LEU A 58 -2.97 6.14 -0.82
N MET A 59 -1.93 6.10 -1.66
CA MET A 59 -0.54 5.90 -1.22
C MET A 59 -0.10 6.77 -0.03
N PRO A 60 -0.39 8.10 0.02
CA PRO A 60 -0.04 8.91 1.18
C PRO A 60 -0.65 8.39 2.49
N ALA A 61 -1.91 7.95 2.45
CA ALA A 61 -2.62 7.42 3.60
C ALA A 61 -2.08 6.05 4.02
N LEU A 62 -1.75 5.18 3.05
CA LEU A 62 -1.15 3.87 3.33
C LEU A 62 0.21 4.01 3.99
N ILE A 63 1.04 4.97 3.53
CA ILE A 63 2.33 5.28 4.16
C ILE A 63 2.14 5.79 5.58
N ARG A 64 1.23 6.77 5.78
CA ARG A 64 0.90 7.28 7.13
C ARG A 64 0.52 6.11 8.05
N LEU A 65 -0.37 5.23 7.60
CA LEU A 65 -0.84 4.10 8.40
C LEU A 65 0.28 3.12 8.74
N CYS A 66 1.22 2.86 7.83
CA CYS A 66 2.41 2.07 8.15
C CYS A 66 3.19 2.68 9.31
N LEU A 67 3.48 3.98 9.23
CA LEU A 67 4.28 4.68 10.24
C LEU A 67 3.56 4.77 11.60
N GLU A 68 2.25 4.96 11.61
CA GLU A 68 1.42 5.07 12.82
C GLU A 68 1.19 3.73 13.53
N THR A 69 1.47 2.60 12.87
CA THR A 69 1.15 1.26 13.40
C THR A 69 2.38 0.39 13.63
N MET A 70 3.59 0.97 13.53
CA MET A 70 4.86 0.25 13.68
C MET A 70 5.02 -0.43 15.04
N ASP A 71 4.44 0.12 16.10
CA ASP A 71 4.52 -0.37 17.49
C ASP A 71 3.27 -1.15 17.95
N GLY A 72 2.35 -1.48 17.02
CA GLY A 72 1.05 -2.07 17.37
C GLY A 72 0.51 -3.05 16.32
N GLU A 73 -0.64 -2.74 15.74
CA GLU A 73 -1.38 -3.61 14.79
C GLU A 73 -0.66 -3.83 13.43
N PHE A 74 0.56 -3.29 13.28
CA PHE A 74 1.57 -3.61 12.27
C PHE A 74 1.06 -3.75 10.83
N TYR A 75 0.60 -2.64 10.25
CA TYR A 75 0.07 -2.60 8.87
C TYR A 75 1.14 -2.87 7.80
N LEU A 76 2.42 -2.70 8.14
CA LEU A 76 3.52 -2.75 7.18
C LEU A 76 3.54 -4.07 6.38
N ALA A 77 3.22 -5.20 6.99
CA ALA A 77 3.16 -6.50 6.29
C ALA A 77 2.18 -6.48 5.10
N GLN A 78 0.96 -5.96 5.34
CA GLN A 78 -0.07 -5.83 4.31
C GLN A 78 0.33 -4.82 3.24
N PHE A 79 0.99 -3.72 3.62
CA PHE A 79 1.50 -2.76 2.65
C PHE A 79 2.59 -3.36 1.75
N LEU A 80 3.55 -4.10 2.33
CA LEU A 80 4.63 -4.75 1.59
C LEU A 80 4.10 -5.78 0.59
N PHE A 81 3.06 -6.53 0.95
CA PHE A 81 2.38 -7.45 0.02
C PHE A 81 1.99 -6.76 -1.30
N HIS A 82 1.40 -5.56 -1.24
CA HIS A 82 1.04 -4.80 -2.45
C HIS A 82 2.26 -4.24 -3.20
N LEU A 83 3.30 -3.84 -2.47
CA LEU A 83 4.54 -3.34 -3.08
C LEU A 83 5.35 -4.45 -3.78
N MET A 84 5.16 -5.71 -3.39
CA MET A 84 5.87 -6.86 -3.96
C MET A 84 5.09 -7.61 -5.03
N ALA A 85 3.81 -7.28 -5.25
CA ALA A 85 2.92 -7.97 -6.18
C ALA A 85 3.59 -8.21 -7.56
N ASP A 86 3.54 -9.44 -8.07
CA ASP A 86 4.19 -9.89 -9.33
C ASP A 86 5.70 -9.58 -9.47
N GLY A 87 6.40 -9.24 -8.38
CA GLY A 87 7.84 -8.97 -8.38
C GLY A 87 8.25 -7.88 -9.37
N GLY A 88 9.11 -8.21 -10.34
CA GLY A 88 9.49 -7.28 -11.43
C GLY A 88 8.35 -6.95 -12.40
N GLY A 89 7.24 -7.69 -12.34
CA GLY A 89 6.02 -7.49 -13.11
C GLY A 89 5.06 -6.47 -12.52
N ASN A 90 5.28 -6.02 -11.28
CA ASN A 90 4.36 -5.20 -10.47
C ASN A 90 3.70 -4.07 -11.28
N SER A 91 2.38 -4.15 -11.45
CA SER A 91 1.58 -3.17 -12.19
C SER A 91 1.62 -1.79 -11.54
N LEU A 92 1.50 -1.74 -10.21
CA LEU A 92 1.59 -0.52 -9.42
C LEU A 92 2.95 0.18 -9.61
N PHE A 93 4.07 -0.55 -9.57
CA PHE A 93 5.40 0.00 -9.87
C PHE A 93 5.46 0.64 -11.26
N LYS A 94 4.93 -0.05 -12.28
CA LYS A 94 4.90 0.43 -13.67
C LYS A 94 4.00 1.65 -13.86
N SER A 95 2.92 1.76 -13.08
CA SER A 95 1.98 2.88 -13.11
C SER A 95 2.51 4.15 -12.43
N CYS A 96 3.52 4.02 -11.57
CA CYS A 96 4.15 5.12 -10.85
C CYS A 96 5.18 5.85 -11.72
N SER A 97 5.24 7.18 -11.58
CA SER A 97 6.34 7.99 -12.10
C SER A 97 7.66 7.70 -11.39
N VAL A 98 8.79 8.10 -12.00
CA VAL A 98 10.14 7.98 -11.40
C VAL A 98 10.17 8.61 -10.00
N ALA A 99 9.67 9.84 -9.86
CA ALA A 99 9.65 10.54 -8.56
C ALA A 99 8.80 9.82 -7.49
N GLN A 100 7.70 9.20 -7.88
CA GLN A 100 6.87 8.39 -6.96
C GLN A 100 7.62 7.14 -6.50
N ARG A 101 8.32 6.47 -7.41
CA ARG A 101 9.13 5.28 -7.08
C ARG A 101 10.31 5.62 -6.18
N GLU A 102 11.07 6.67 -6.50
CA GLU A 102 12.16 7.16 -5.66
C GLU A 102 11.68 7.54 -4.26
N PHE A 103 10.51 8.16 -4.16
CA PHE A 103 9.93 8.46 -2.85
C PHE A 103 9.62 7.20 -2.05
N LEU A 104 8.97 6.21 -2.66
CA LEU A 104 8.68 4.96 -1.99
C LEU A 104 9.96 4.23 -1.56
N ALA A 105 10.99 4.20 -2.42
CA ALA A 105 12.30 3.67 -2.04
C ALA A 105 12.90 4.38 -0.82
N ARG A 106 12.78 5.72 -0.74
CA ARG A 106 13.21 6.49 0.43
C ARG A 106 12.38 6.18 1.68
N VAL A 107 11.07 5.99 1.55
CA VAL A 107 10.20 5.60 2.67
C VAL A 107 10.58 4.24 3.20
N LEU A 108 10.80 3.24 2.34
CA LEU A 108 11.25 1.91 2.77
C LEU A 108 12.60 1.97 3.48
N GLY A 109 13.56 2.73 2.95
CA GLY A 109 14.85 2.96 3.60
C GLY A 109 14.71 3.67 4.96
N PHE A 110 13.80 4.62 5.08
CA PHE A 110 13.50 5.27 6.35
C PHE A 110 12.92 4.30 7.39
N VAL A 111 12.01 3.41 6.97
CA VAL A 111 11.42 2.39 7.86
C VAL A 111 12.49 1.46 8.43
N VAL A 112 13.41 0.96 7.59
CA VAL A 112 14.56 0.13 8.01
C VAL A 112 15.40 0.81 9.09
N LEU A 113 15.72 2.09 8.87
CA LEU A 113 16.63 2.83 9.75
C LEU A 113 15.97 3.21 11.08
N THR A 114 14.65 3.35 11.10
CA THR A 114 13.93 3.91 12.25
C THR A 114 13.38 2.83 13.17
N TRP A 115 12.95 1.68 12.64
CA TRP A 115 12.29 0.61 13.40
C TRP A 115 12.93 -0.78 13.21
N PRO A 116 14.25 -0.95 13.40
CA PRO A 116 14.90 -2.23 13.17
C PRO A 116 14.39 -3.34 14.10
N ALA A 117 14.05 -3.02 15.35
CA ALA A 117 13.62 -4.02 16.33
C ALA A 117 12.21 -4.57 16.02
N GLU A 118 11.30 -3.70 15.58
CA GLU A 118 9.93 -4.05 15.20
C GLU A 118 9.93 -4.88 13.91
N LEU A 119 10.84 -4.57 12.98
CA LEU A 119 11.04 -5.36 11.75
C LEU A 119 11.56 -6.77 12.05
N GLU A 120 12.48 -6.92 13.00
CA GLU A 120 12.96 -8.23 13.44
C GLU A 120 11.86 -9.05 14.11
N GLN A 121 11.05 -8.43 14.98
CA GLN A 121 9.98 -9.11 15.71
C GLN A 121 8.80 -9.50 14.82
N SER A 122 8.45 -8.68 13.83
CA SER A 122 7.34 -8.93 12.91
C SER A 122 7.64 -10.03 11.89
N GLY A 123 8.92 -10.33 11.63
CA GLY A 123 9.33 -11.27 10.58
C GLY A 123 9.19 -10.70 9.16
N CYS A 124 8.87 -9.42 8.99
CA CYS A 124 8.68 -8.79 7.67
C CYS A 124 9.98 -8.30 7.02
N LEU A 125 11.14 -8.62 7.60
CA LEU A 125 12.42 -8.12 7.11
C LEU A 125 12.74 -8.62 5.69
N GLU A 126 12.42 -9.87 5.37
CA GLU A 126 12.62 -10.43 4.02
C GLU A 126 11.74 -9.72 2.98
N ASP A 127 10.46 -9.55 3.31
CA ASP A 127 9.48 -8.84 2.48
C ASP A 127 9.91 -7.38 2.23
N LEU A 128 10.44 -6.71 3.26
CA LEU A 128 10.95 -5.35 3.15
C LEU A 128 12.15 -5.28 2.20
N TRP A 129 13.09 -6.23 2.29
CA TRP A 129 14.21 -6.29 1.36
C TRP A 129 13.78 -6.57 -0.08
N GLN A 130 12.81 -7.45 -0.27
CA GLN A 130 12.26 -7.71 -1.60
C GLN A 130 11.56 -6.48 -2.17
N ALA A 131 10.75 -5.77 -1.37
CA ALA A 131 10.15 -4.51 -1.77
C ALA A 131 11.23 -3.48 -2.14
N MET A 132 12.27 -3.31 -1.33
CA MET A 132 13.38 -2.40 -1.65
C MET A 132 14.11 -2.79 -2.94
N ALA A 133 14.29 -4.08 -3.22
CA ALA A 133 14.91 -4.55 -4.46
C ALA A 133 14.06 -4.26 -5.70
N ILE A 134 12.72 -4.25 -5.57
CA ILE A 134 11.80 -3.87 -6.66
C ILE A 134 11.81 -2.36 -6.84
N TRP A 135 11.60 -1.61 -5.76
CA TRP A 135 11.38 -0.17 -5.78
C TRP A 135 12.67 0.65 -5.88
N GLY A 136 13.81 0.08 -5.53
CA GLY A 136 15.14 0.69 -5.67
C GLY A 136 15.71 0.68 -7.10
N LYS A 137 15.00 0.08 -8.06
CA LYS A 137 15.33 0.14 -9.51
C LYS A 137 14.88 1.46 -10.18
N ALA A 138 14.36 2.39 -9.39
CA ALA A 138 13.72 3.63 -9.83
C ALA A 138 14.65 4.54 -10.63
#